data_AF-A0A535R259-F1
#
_entry.id   AF-A0A535R259-F1
#
_cell.length_a   1.000
_cell.length_b   1.000
_cell.length_c   1.000
_cell.angle_alpha   90.00
_cell.angle_beta   90.00
_cell.angle_gamma   90.00
#
_symmetry.space_group_name_H-M   'P 1'
#
loop_
_entity.id
_entity.type
_entity.pdbx_description
1 polymer ?
#
loop_
_entity_poly.entity_id
_entity_poly.type
_entity_poly.pdbx_seq_one_letter_code
_entity_poly.pdbx_strand_id
1 'polypeptide(L)'
;MTTDDGDLAGFPEVAVVLGGGFSPNGEPSASTTARARAAAHLAQKRPSLAVIASGSHGDGPAPAKSEAAIIADLIAEAGVPRE
;
A
#
# COMPACT_ATOMS: atom_id res chain seq x y z
N MET A 1 21.47 2.89 17.34
CA MET A 1 20.01 2.75 17.25
C MET A 1 19.73 1.93 16.02
N THR A 2 19.39 0.65 16.16
CA THR A 2 18.72 -0.07 15.07
C THR A 2 17.30 0.46 15.08
N THR A 3 17.02 1.35 14.14
CA THR A 3 15.66 1.79 13.86
C THR A 3 14.86 0.54 13.48
N ASP A 4 13.76 0.33 14.18
CA ASP A 4 12.81 -0.76 13.98
C ASP A 4 11.99 -0.45 12.71
N ASP A 5 12.66 -0.36 11.57
CA ASP A 5 12.14 0.19 10.30
C ASP A 5 11.20 -0.79 9.55
N GLY A 6 10.54 -1.71 10.27
CA GLY A 6 9.61 -2.68 9.69
C GLY A 6 10.02 -4.15 9.88
N ASP A 7 10.42 -4.55 11.10
CA ASP A 7 10.53 -5.98 11.40
C ASP A 7 9.13 -6.62 11.37
N LEU A 8 8.92 -7.48 10.38
CA LEU A 8 7.66 -8.20 10.20
C LEU A 8 7.58 -9.47 11.05
N ALA A 9 8.64 -9.85 11.77
CA ALA A 9 8.70 -11.09 12.54
C ALA A 9 7.64 -11.16 13.65
N GLY A 10 7.15 -10.01 14.12
CA GLY A 10 6.07 -9.91 15.11
C GLY A 10 4.65 -10.09 14.56
N PHE A 11 4.47 -10.09 13.24
CA PHE A 11 3.14 -10.13 12.63
C PHE A 11 2.79 -11.56 12.17
N PRO A 12 1.65 -12.13 12.64
CA PRO A 12 1.23 -13.47 12.24
C PRO A 12 0.80 -13.57 10.77
N GLU A 13 0.45 -12.44 10.16
CA GLU A 13 0.02 -12.34 8.76
C GLU A 13 0.60 -11.08 8.13
N VAL A 14 0.94 -11.16 6.85
CA VAL A 14 1.42 -10.03 6.04
C VAL A 14 0.62 -9.98 4.73
N ALA A 15 0.03 -8.83 4.43
CA ALA A 15 -0.59 -8.54 3.14
C ALA A 15 0.34 -7.71 2.27
N VAL A 16 0.75 -8.25 1.12
CA VAL A 16 1.50 -7.49 0.11
C VAL A 16 0.54 -6.95 -0.94
N VAL A 17 0.41 -5.63 -0.99
CA VAL A 17 -0.51 -4.92 -1.87
C VAL A 17 0.24 -4.42 -3.09
N LEU A 18 -0.04 -5.04 -4.23
CA LEU A 18 0.67 -4.76 -5.47
C LEU A 18 0.01 -3.61 -6.24
N GLY A 19 0.83 -2.68 -6.72
CA GLY A 19 0.49 -1.70 -7.74
C GLY A 19 -0.05 -2.36 -9.02
N GLY A 20 -1.03 -1.71 -9.64
CA GLY A 20 -1.65 -2.13 -10.90
C GLY A 20 -1.37 -1.20 -12.07
N GLY A 21 -0.52 -0.19 -11.86
CA GLY A 21 -0.18 0.87 -12.80
C GLY A 21 -1.01 2.13 -12.63
N PHE A 22 -0.68 3.13 -13.45
CA PHE A 22 -1.38 4.40 -13.58
C PHE A 22 -2.13 4.48 -14.91
N SER A 23 -3.21 5.24 -14.95
CA SER A 23 -3.83 5.65 -16.20
C SER A 23 -3.04 6.78 -16.86
N PRO A 24 -3.28 7.07 -18.16
CA PRO A 24 -2.52 8.09 -18.90
C PRO A 24 -2.59 9.51 -18.34
N ASN A 25 -3.61 9.81 -17.53
CA ASN A 25 -3.77 11.10 -16.83
C ASN A 25 -3.07 11.14 -15.45
N GLY A 26 -2.32 10.10 -15.07
CA GLY A 26 -1.59 10.04 -13.81
C GLY A 26 -2.41 9.56 -12.60
N GLU A 27 -3.66 9.15 -12.81
CA GLU A 27 -4.50 8.58 -11.74
C GLU A 27 -4.13 7.11 -11.49
N PRO A 28 -4.25 6.60 -10.24
CA PRO A 28 -4.06 5.18 -9.97
C PRO A 28 -5.09 4.36 -10.75
N SER A 29 -4.64 3.24 -11.33
CA SER A 29 -5.54 2.30 -11.99
C SER A 29 -6.64 1.80 -11.05
N ALA A 30 -7.79 1.42 -11.61
CA ALA A 30 -8.90 0.85 -10.84
C ALA A 30 -8.47 -0.38 -10.03
N SER A 31 -7.51 -1.17 -10.53
CA SER A 31 -6.94 -2.32 -9.82
C SER A 31 -6.09 -1.90 -8.60
N THR A 32 -5.27 -0.85 -8.72
CA THR A 32 -4.52 -0.27 -7.59
C THR A 32 -5.47 0.16 -6.48
N THR A 33 -6.50 0.94 -6.83
CA THR A 33 -7.50 1.43 -5.89
C THR A 33 -8.29 0.30 -5.24
N ALA A 34 -8.70 -0.71 -6.01
CA ALA A 34 -9.44 -1.86 -5.48
C ALA A 34 -8.61 -2.70 -4.50
N ARG A 35 -7.32 -2.92 -4.80
CA ARG A 35 -6.40 -3.66 -3.93
C ARG A 35 -6.12 -2.91 -2.63
N ALA A 36 -5.89 -1.60 -2.70
CA ALA A 36 -5.73 -0.76 -1.51
C ALA A 36 -6.97 -0.82 -0.59
N ARG A 37 -8.17 -0.71 -1.17
CA ARG A 37 -9.43 -0.84 -0.41
C ARG A 37 -9.61 -2.22 0.22
N ALA A 38 -9.27 -3.29 -0.51
CA ALA A 38 -9.33 -4.64 0.03
C ALA A 38 -8.35 -4.84 1.19
N ALA A 39 -7.13 -4.32 1.06
CA ALA A 39 -6.13 -4.37 2.12
C ALA A 39 -6.57 -3.58 3.35
N ALA A 40 -7.09 -2.37 3.17
CA ALA A 40 -7.64 -1.57 4.27
C ALA A 40 -8.77 -2.30 5.00
N HIS A 41 -9.70 -2.91 4.24
CA HIS A 41 -10.78 -3.70 4.82
C HIS A 41 -10.28 -4.91 5.63
N LEU A 42 -9.22 -5.58 5.16
CA LEU A 42 -8.59 -6.68 5.88
C LEU A 42 -7.90 -6.20 7.16
N ALA A 43 -7.13 -5.11 7.10
CA ALA A 43 -6.42 -4.55 8.25
C ALA A 43 -7.38 -4.06 9.34
N GLN A 44 -8.50 -3.45 8.97
CA GLN A 44 -9.56 -3.08 9.92
C GLN A 44 -10.14 -4.29 10.68
N LYS A 45 -10.21 -5.45 10.03
CA LYS A 45 -10.74 -6.70 10.62
C LYS A 45 -9.68 -7.51 11.36
N ARG A 46 -8.40 -7.28 11.07
CA ARG A 46 -7.26 -8.06 11.55
C ARG A 46 -6.19 -7.11 12.06
N PRO A 47 -6.30 -6.61 13.31
CA PRO A 47 -5.37 -5.61 13.85
C PRO A 47 -3.90 -6.05 13.89
N SER A 48 -3.63 -7.36 13.84
CA SER A 48 -2.28 -7.93 13.77
C SER A 48 -1.77 -8.18 12.34
N LEU A 49 -2.47 -7.68 11.32
CA LEU A 49 -2.02 -7.80 9.93
C LEU A 49 -1.02 -6.69 9.62
N ALA A 50 0.20 -7.06 9.23
CA ALA A 50 1.11 -6.11 8.59
C ALA A 50 0.73 -5.91 7.13
N VAL A 51 0.88 -4.68 6.63
CA VAL A 51 0.63 -4.36 5.22
C VAL A 51 1.88 -3.81 4.57
N ILE A 52 2.28 -4.41 3.46
CA ILE A 52 3.35 -3.90 2.60
C ILE A 52 2.69 -3.31 1.35
N ALA A 53 2.81 -2.00 1.15
CA ALA A 53 2.48 -1.36 -0.11
C ALA A 53 3.67 -1.49 -1.08
N SER A 54 3.45 -2.10 -2.24
CA SER A 54 4.51 -2.40 -3.20
C SER A 54 4.14 -1.94 -4.60
N GLY A 55 4.97 -1.09 -5.19
CA GLY A 55 4.82 -0.59 -6.55
C GLY A 55 5.58 0.71 -6.75
N SER A 56 5.87 1.04 -8.01
CA SER A 56 6.63 2.22 -8.39
C SER A 56 5.85 3.02 -9.42
N HIS A 57 6.19 2.90 -10.71
CA HIS A 57 5.54 3.65 -11.77
C HIS A 57 5.47 2.91 -13.12
N GLY A 58 5.93 1.65 -13.16
CA GLY A 58 6.05 0.90 -14.40
C GLY A 58 6.95 1.57 -15.43
N ASP A 59 6.65 1.37 -16.71
CA ASP A 59 7.38 1.98 -17.82
C ASP A 59 6.97 3.45 -18.03
N GLY A 60 7.95 4.31 -18.30
CA GLY A 60 7.74 5.74 -18.54
C GLY A 60 8.36 6.63 -17.46
N PRO A 61 8.11 7.95 -17.53
CA PRO A 61 8.65 8.90 -16.57
C PRO A 61 8.07 8.67 -15.17
N ALA A 62 8.91 8.85 -14.15
CA ALA A 62 8.48 8.73 -12.77
C ALA A 62 7.44 9.82 -12.42
N PRO A 63 6.25 9.45 -11.89
CA PRO A 63 5.25 10.37 -11.37
C PRO A 63 5.70 10.95 -10.02
N ALA A 64 4.98 11.98 -9.55
CA ALA A 64 5.26 12.64 -8.28
C ALA A 64 5.12 11.71 -7.05
N LYS A 65 4.29 10.67 -7.15
CA LYS A 65 4.10 9.64 -6.11
C LYS A 65 4.17 8.25 -6.73
N SER A 66 4.87 7.34 -6.07
CA SER A 66 4.86 5.92 -6.46
C SER A 66 3.49 5.28 -6.19
N GLU A 67 3.22 4.16 -6.86
CA GLU A 67 2.07 3.29 -6.56
C GLU A 67 2.05 2.91 -5.08
N ALA A 68 3.20 2.55 -4.49
CA ALA A 68 3.29 2.21 -3.08
C ALA A 68 2.85 3.38 -2.18
N ALA A 69 3.29 4.60 -2.49
CA ALA A 69 2.89 5.79 -1.73
C ALA A 69 1.38 6.02 -1.79
N ILE A 70 0.77 5.86 -2.99
CA ILE A 70 -0.67 6.03 -3.18
C ILE A 70 -1.47 4.93 -2.50
N ILE A 71 -1.02 3.68 -2.59
CA ILE A 71 -1.65 2.57 -1.87
C ILE A 71 -1.64 2.85 -0.37
N ALA A 72 -0.50 3.29 0.18
CA ALA A 72 -0.40 3.64 1.59
C ALA A 72 -1.30 4.83 1.97
N ASP A 73 -1.45 5.84 1.10
CA ASP A 73 -2.35 6.98 1.33
C ASP A 73 -3.80 6.50 1.40
N LEU A 74 -4.24 5.71 0.41
CA LEU A 74 -5.61 5.18 0.35
C LEU A 74 -5.95 4.29 1.55
N ILE A 75 -4.98 3.52 2.05
CA ILE A 75 -5.15 2.68 3.24
C ILE A 75 -5.26 3.55 4.51
N ALA A 76 -4.42 4.59 4.62
CA ALA A 76 -4.47 5.53 5.72
C ALA A 76 -5.76 6.35 5.76
N GLU A 77 -6.24 6.81 4.61
CA GLU A 77 -7.53 7.51 4.45
C GLU A 77 -8.72 6.64 4.89
N ALA A 78 -8.59 5.31 4.82
CA ALA A 78 -9.59 4.37 5.33
C ALA A 78 -9.48 4.13 6.85
N GLY A 79 -8.61 4.84 7.55
CA GLY A 79 -8.47 4.77 9.02
C GLY A 79 -7.53 3.67 9.51
N VAL A 80 -6.68 3.10 8.65
CA VAL A 80 -5.62 2.18 9.06
C VAL A 80 -4.33 2.98 9.33
N PRO A 81 -3.78 2.97 10.55
CA PRO A 81 -2.55 3.71 10.85
C PRO A 81 -1.35 3.28 10.00
N ARG A 82 -0.38 4.17 9.85
CA ARG A 82 0.85 3.95 9.06
C ARG A 82 2.04 3.44 9.88
N GLU A 83 1.85 3.34 11.19
CA GLU A 83 2.84 3.08 12.23
C GLU A 83 2.48 1.82 13.00
#